data_AF-A0A453M8B2-F1
#
_entry.id   AF-A0A453M8B2-F1
#
_cell.length_a   1.000
_cell.length_b   1.000
_cell.length_c   1.000
_cell.angle_alpha   90.00
_cell.angle_beta   90.00
_cell.angle_gamma   90.00
#
_symmetry.space_group_name_H-M   'P 1'
#
loop_
_entity.id
_entity.type
_entity.pdbx_description
1 polymer ?
#
loop_
_entity_poly.entity_id
_entity_poly.type
_entity_poly.pdbx_seq_one_letter_code
_entity_poly.pdbx_strand_id
1 'polypeptide(L)'
;QDNNEQRSSLARGLPVVSFSLGDTAEFLYGDVRDDDKASKIKLESGDVLIFGGQSRHIFHGVSSIAPKSAPLWVTDKANLRPGRLNLTFRQYNYKGSVNVTPAPFDTCVCDNNTAPLQHLRPGMVLLKKFLKANDQVEIFKLCHNLGVNARECLCLGKKCNQYSNSYGDMRPFDGAQPDIPEIFKKLVEDAIEASHEFLEQRRGTSNALVELPPMSPDMCTVRFDTIIPTIVLRQDTDVTETSLARELPVVSFWLGDSAEFLYPGIRDDVASKIDLESGDVLIFGSQSRRISHAVSSIKPRTAPMWLVDKTDLQAGLLNLTFRQYYHV
;
A
#
# COMPACT_ATOMS: atom_id res chain seq x y z
N GLN A 1 -9.67 -22.61 25.49
CA GLN A 1 -8.31 -22.09 25.75
C GLN A 1 -7.67 -21.86 24.40
N ASP A 2 -7.13 -20.67 24.22
CA ASP A 2 -6.63 -20.18 22.94
C ASP A 2 -5.23 -20.77 22.70
N ASN A 3 -5.16 -21.82 21.87
CA ASN A 3 -4.00 -22.73 21.79
C ASN A 3 -3.11 -22.48 20.55
N ASN A 4 -3.25 -21.33 19.90
CA ASN A 4 -2.58 -21.04 18.62
C ASN A 4 -1.19 -20.39 18.79
N GLU A 5 -0.57 -20.50 19.97
CA GLU A 5 0.70 -19.86 20.30
C GLU A 5 1.82 -20.85 20.59
N GLN A 6 3.07 -20.39 20.40
CA GLN A 6 4.24 -21.18 20.79
C GLN A 6 4.29 -21.39 22.31
N ARG A 7 4.65 -22.61 22.73
CA ARG A 7 4.78 -23.02 24.13
C ARG A 7 5.75 -22.12 24.92
N SER A 8 6.76 -21.56 24.27
CA SER A 8 7.76 -20.66 24.84
C SER A 8 7.17 -19.33 25.32
N SER A 9 6.24 -18.74 24.58
CA SER A 9 5.56 -17.48 24.95
C SER A 9 4.64 -17.66 26.16
N LEU A 10 3.93 -18.79 26.21
CA LEU A 10 3.08 -19.18 27.32
C LEU A 10 3.90 -19.43 28.59
N ALA A 11 4.96 -20.24 28.50
CA ALA A 11 5.82 -20.57 29.65
C ALA A 11 6.50 -19.34 30.29
N ARG A 12 6.70 -18.28 29.50
CA ARG A 12 7.34 -17.03 29.94
C ARG A 12 6.36 -15.99 30.47
N GLY A 13 5.06 -16.26 30.43
CA GLY A 13 4.05 -15.32 30.89
C GLY A 13 4.05 -13.99 30.11
N LEU A 14 4.35 -14.00 28.80
CA LEU A 14 4.34 -12.75 28.02
C LEU A 14 2.92 -12.11 28.06
N PRO A 15 2.79 -10.77 28.00
CA PRO A 15 1.48 -10.14 28.13
C PRO A 15 0.56 -10.35 26.92
N VAL A 16 -0.74 -10.39 27.17
CA VAL A 16 -1.81 -10.14 26.20
C VAL A 16 -2.26 -8.70 26.40
N VAL A 17 -2.36 -7.93 25.33
CA VAL A 17 -2.96 -6.58 25.33
C VAL A 17 -4.22 -6.61 24.47
N SER A 18 -5.37 -6.31 25.04
CA SER A 18 -6.67 -6.38 24.36
C SER A 18 -7.37 -5.03 24.38
N PHE A 19 -7.65 -4.48 23.20
CA PHE A 19 -8.40 -3.24 23.03
C PHE A 19 -9.86 -3.55 22.70
N SER A 20 -10.78 -2.87 23.38
CA SER A 20 -12.22 -2.98 23.14
C SER A 20 -12.75 -1.74 22.42
N LEU A 21 -13.49 -1.94 21.33
CA LEU A 21 -14.12 -0.87 20.55
C LEU A 21 -15.57 -1.23 20.25
N GLY A 22 -16.49 -0.27 20.35
CA GLY A 22 -17.92 -0.49 20.12
C GLY A 22 -18.71 -0.80 21.39
N ASP A 23 -19.68 -1.71 21.30
CA ASP A 23 -20.57 -2.01 22.41
C ASP A 23 -19.82 -2.60 23.63
N THR A 24 -20.24 -2.19 24.82
CA THR A 24 -19.70 -2.63 26.12
C THR A 24 -19.83 -4.14 26.26
N ALA A 25 -18.74 -4.81 26.60
CA ALA A 25 -18.72 -6.24 26.88
C ALA A 25 -18.50 -6.55 28.35
N GLU A 26 -19.24 -7.52 28.88
CA GLU A 26 -18.91 -8.15 30.16
C GLU A 26 -17.85 -9.24 29.92
N PHE A 27 -16.65 -8.99 30.44
CA PHE A 27 -15.51 -9.86 30.35
C PHE A 27 -15.37 -10.67 31.64
N LEU A 28 -15.34 -11.99 31.50
CA LEU A 28 -15.11 -12.95 32.58
C LEU A 28 -13.64 -13.33 32.64
N TYR A 29 -13.09 -13.45 33.84
CA TYR A 29 -11.75 -14.01 34.05
C TYR A 29 -11.62 -14.74 35.39
N GLY A 30 -10.79 -15.79 35.44
CA GLY A 30 -10.52 -16.54 36.68
C GLY A 30 -9.47 -17.64 36.51
N ASP A 31 -8.97 -18.17 37.62
CA ASP A 31 -7.92 -19.22 37.64
C ASP A 31 -8.44 -20.62 37.33
N VAL A 32 -9.77 -20.80 37.40
CA VAL A 32 -10.46 -22.06 37.10
C VAL A 32 -11.50 -21.85 36.00
N ARG A 33 -11.75 -22.90 35.21
CA ARG A 33 -12.73 -22.89 34.14
C ARG A 33 -14.15 -23.09 34.70
N ASP A 34 -14.62 -22.10 35.43
CA ASP A 34 -15.91 -22.10 36.13
C ASP A 34 -16.51 -20.69 36.10
N ASP A 35 -17.58 -20.52 35.32
CA ASP A 35 -18.20 -19.22 35.07
C ASP A 35 -18.83 -18.61 36.34
N ASP A 36 -19.27 -19.46 37.29
CA ASP A 36 -19.86 -19.02 38.56
C ASP A 36 -18.81 -18.48 39.54
N LYS A 37 -17.54 -18.86 39.35
CA LYS A 37 -16.39 -18.36 40.14
C LYS A 37 -15.58 -17.30 39.42
N ALA A 38 -15.93 -16.96 38.18
CA ALA A 38 -15.20 -15.98 37.39
C ALA A 38 -15.49 -14.55 37.89
N SER A 39 -14.43 -13.76 38.00
CA SER A 39 -14.54 -12.31 38.18
C SER A 39 -15.06 -11.66 36.90
N LYS A 40 -15.82 -10.56 37.05
CA LYS A 40 -16.45 -9.86 35.94
C LYS A 40 -15.98 -8.41 35.87
N ILE A 41 -15.67 -7.95 34.67
CA ILE A 41 -15.39 -6.54 34.39
C ILE A 41 -16.11 -6.09 33.12
N LYS A 42 -16.66 -4.88 33.11
CA LYS A 42 -17.20 -4.29 31.89
C LYS A 42 -16.08 -3.58 31.14
N LEU A 43 -15.97 -3.85 29.85
CA LEU A 43 -15.03 -3.20 28.94
C LEU A 43 -15.83 -2.36 27.94
N GLU A 44 -15.69 -1.05 28.04
CA GLU A 44 -16.32 -0.05 27.18
C GLU A 44 -15.44 0.24 25.95
N SER A 45 -15.98 1.01 25.00
CA SER A 45 -15.21 1.44 23.83
C SER A 45 -14.07 2.36 24.25
N GLY A 46 -12.83 1.95 23.97
CA GLY A 46 -11.61 2.65 24.36
C GLY A 46 -10.85 1.96 25.49
N ASP A 47 -11.46 0.98 26.17
CA ASP A 47 -10.79 0.27 27.26
C ASP A 47 -9.73 -0.71 26.75
N VAL A 48 -8.65 -0.80 27.54
CA VAL A 48 -7.52 -1.70 27.27
C VAL A 48 -7.36 -2.64 28.47
N LEU A 49 -7.46 -3.94 28.22
CA LEU A 49 -7.21 -4.98 29.20
C LEU A 49 -5.85 -5.63 28.93
N ILE A 50 -4.99 -5.64 29.95
CA ILE A 50 -3.64 -6.23 29.87
C ILE A 50 -3.50 -7.30 30.94
N PHE A 51 -3.08 -8.50 30.55
CA PHE A 51 -2.79 -9.59 31.48
C PHE A 51 -1.62 -10.44 31.01
N GLY A 52 -0.75 -10.83 31.95
CA GLY A 52 0.49 -11.56 31.69
C GLY A 52 1.08 -12.09 33.01
N GLY A 53 2.31 -12.59 32.97
CA GLY A 53 2.97 -13.21 34.12
C GLY A 53 2.17 -14.40 34.63
N GLN A 54 1.90 -14.43 35.94
CA GLN A 54 1.07 -15.46 36.59
C GLN A 54 -0.34 -15.49 36.01
N SER A 55 -0.86 -14.34 35.59
CA SER A 55 -2.19 -14.21 35.00
C SER A 55 -2.24 -14.63 33.52
N ARG A 56 -1.13 -15.06 32.91
CA ARG A 56 -1.10 -15.50 31.50
C ARG A 56 -1.99 -16.73 31.26
N HIS A 57 -2.22 -17.52 32.29
CA HIS A 57 -2.96 -18.78 32.20
C HIS A 57 -4.40 -18.69 32.71
N ILE A 58 -4.92 -17.49 33.00
CA ILE A 58 -6.30 -17.33 33.44
C ILE A 58 -7.27 -17.76 32.34
N PHE A 59 -8.34 -18.43 32.74
CA PHE A 59 -9.50 -18.64 31.90
C PHE A 59 -10.20 -17.30 31.75
N HIS A 60 -10.56 -16.95 30.51
CA HIS A 60 -11.24 -15.70 30.23
C HIS A 60 -12.13 -15.82 29.00
N GLY A 61 -13.11 -14.93 28.92
CA GLY A 61 -14.09 -14.91 27.84
C GLY A 61 -15.03 -13.73 27.95
N VAL A 62 -15.93 -13.61 26.97
CA VAL A 62 -16.99 -12.60 26.96
C VAL A 62 -18.30 -13.30 27.27
N SER A 63 -18.99 -12.90 28.35
CA SER A 63 -20.29 -13.47 28.72
C SER A 63 -21.44 -12.80 27.96
N SER A 64 -21.36 -11.49 27.78
CA SER A 64 -22.41 -10.70 27.13
C SER A 64 -21.87 -9.43 26.51
N ILE A 65 -22.62 -8.90 25.54
CA ILE A 65 -22.39 -7.60 24.90
C ILE A 65 -23.67 -6.79 25.10
N ALA A 66 -23.56 -5.59 25.68
CA ALA A 66 -24.67 -4.69 25.89
C ALA A 66 -24.96 -3.92 24.59
N PRO A 67 -26.05 -4.22 23.86
CA PRO A 67 -26.30 -3.62 22.56
C PRO A 67 -26.55 -2.12 22.67
N LYS A 68 -26.10 -1.35 21.67
CA LYS A 68 -26.30 0.11 21.58
C LYS A 68 -25.67 0.90 22.74
N SER A 69 -24.60 0.37 23.32
CA SER A 69 -23.81 1.05 24.36
C SER A 69 -22.54 1.69 23.81
N ALA A 70 -22.22 1.45 22.54
CA ALA A 70 -21.14 2.15 21.85
C ALA A 70 -21.34 3.67 21.88
N PRO A 71 -20.29 4.47 22.09
CA PRO A 71 -20.35 5.92 21.93
C PRO A 71 -20.75 6.31 20.51
N LEU A 72 -21.58 7.36 20.37
CA LEU A 72 -22.09 7.83 19.07
C LEU A 72 -20.98 8.12 18.05
N TRP A 73 -19.81 8.60 18.49
CA TRP A 73 -18.70 8.86 17.56
C TRP A 73 -18.14 7.56 16.93
N VAL A 74 -18.27 6.41 17.60
CA VAL A 74 -17.85 5.10 17.09
C VAL A 74 -18.86 4.57 16.08
N THR A 75 -20.16 4.78 16.30
CA THR A 75 -21.21 4.33 15.39
C THR A 75 -21.38 5.26 14.19
N ASP A 76 -21.36 6.58 14.41
CA ASP A 76 -21.80 7.58 13.43
C ASP A 76 -20.63 8.10 12.55
N LYS A 77 -19.40 8.16 13.09
CA LYS A 77 -18.22 8.63 12.34
C LYS A 77 -17.33 7.51 11.83
N ALA A 78 -17.16 6.45 12.61
CA ALA A 78 -16.30 5.32 12.23
C ALA A 78 -17.05 4.22 11.45
N ASN A 79 -18.38 4.34 11.28
CA ASN A 79 -19.24 3.34 10.62
C ASN A 79 -19.01 1.91 11.14
N LEU A 80 -18.70 1.77 12.44
CA LEU A 80 -18.55 0.46 13.04
C LEU A 80 -19.94 -0.20 13.11
N ARG A 81 -20.04 -1.43 12.59
CA ARG A 81 -21.29 -2.20 12.69
C ARG A 81 -21.68 -2.39 14.17
N PRO A 82 -22.99 -2.47 14.50
CA PRO A 82 -23.42 -2.76 15.86
C PRO A 82 -22.72 -4.00 16.44
N GLY A 83 -22.30 -3.92 17.70
CA GLY A 83 -21.50 -4.94 18.37
C GLY A 83 -20.13 -4.44 18.84
N ARG A 84 -19.27 -5.38 19.23
CA ARG A 84 -17.93 -5.13 19.76
C ARG A 84 -16.85 -5.66 18.81
N LEU A 85 -15.87 -4.82 18.52
CA LEU A 85 -14.60 -5.19 17.92
C LEU A 85 -13.55 -5.32 19.02
N ASN A 86 -12.84 -6.45 19.02
CA ASN A 86 -11.74 -6.70 19.94
C ASN A 86 -10.43 -6.87 19.14
N LEU A 87 -9.42 -6.07 19.45
CA LEU A 87 -8.08 -6.19 18.88
C LEU A 87 -7.14 -6.72 19.95
N THR A 88 -6.59 -7.92 19.75
CA THR A 88 -5.70 -8.57 20.72
C THR A 88 -4.29 -8.70 20.17
N PHE A 89 -3.34 -8.07 20.86
CA PHE A 89 -1.91 -8.12 20.55
C PHE A 89 -1.21 -9.09 21.49
N ARG A 90 -0.34 -9.91 20.91
CA ARG A 90 0.42 -10.93 21.63
C ARG A 90 1.83 -10.98 21.08
N GLN A 91 2.82 -11.14 21.95
CA GLN A 91 4.21 -11.22 21.55
C GLN A 91 4.55 -12.63 21.07
N TYR A 92 5.00 -12.74 19.82
CA TYR A 92 5.38 -14.02 19.21
C TYR A 92 6.83 -14.44 19.53
N ASN A 93 7.76 -13.49 19.70
CA ASN A 93 9.18 -13.76 20.00
C ASN A 93 9.78 -12.70 20.93
N TYR A 94 10.69 -13.12 21.83
CA TYR A 94 11.48 -12.25 22.69
C TYR A 94 12.96 -12.50 22.45
N LYS A 95 13.69 -11.49 21.95
CA LYS A 95 15.16 -11.48 21.90
C LYS A 95 15.67 -10.83 23.20
N GLY A 96 16.53 -11.52 23.94
CA GLY A 96 17.01 -11.08 25.25
C GLY A 96 17.97 -9.89 25.21
N SER A 97 17.84 -9.04 26.22
CA SER A 97 18.78 -8.05 26.77
C SER A 97 19.99 -7.64 25.92
N VAL A 98 19.97 -6.41 25.41
CA VAL A 98 21.17 -5.61 25.14
C VAL A 98 21.01 -4.27 25.86
N ASN A 99 22.07 -3.82 26.55
CA ASN A 99 22.14 -2.48 27.16
C ASN A 99 21.98 -1.43 26.05
N VAL A 100 20.85 -0.73 26.04
CA VAL A 100 20.60 0.41 25.15
C VAL A 100 20.52 1.65 26.04
N THR A 101 21.47 2.57 25.88
CA THR A 101 21.35 3.97 26.31
C THR A 101 19.98 4.51 25.90
N PRO A 102 19.26 5.31 26.73
CA PRO A 102 17.91 5.71 26.40
C PRO A 102 17.93 6.56 25.12
N ALA A 103 17.60 5.90 24.00
CA ALA A 103 17.27 6.57 22.78
C ALA A 103 15.96 7.34 23.02
N PRO A 104 15.84 8.58 22.52
CA PRO A 104 14.61 9.34 22.69
C PRO A 104 13.47 8.59 22.01
N PHE A 105 12.47 8.19 22.81
CA PHE A 105 11.14 7.72 22.40
C PHE A 105 11.10 6.94 21.08
N ASP A 106 11.47 5.67 21.12
CA ASP A 106 10.98 4.72 20.11
C ASP A 106 9.50 4.49 20.35
N THR A 107 8.71 5.32 19.67
CA THR A 107 7.36 4.95 19.22
C THR A 107 7.46 3.53 18.68
N CYS A 108 6.63 2.60 19.16
CA CYS A 108 6.49 1.29 18.50
C CYS A 108 6.02 1.55 17.07
N VAL A 109 6.97 1.71 16.15
CA VAL A 109 6.75 1.63 14.72
C VAL A 109 6.47 0.16 14.46
N CYS A 110 5.27 -0.10 14.01
CA CYS A 110 4.88 -1.35 13.39
C CYS A 110 5.69 -1.55 12.10
N ASP A 111 6.91 -2.05 12.22
CA ASP A 111 7.57 -2.78 11.13
C ASP A 111 6.93 -4.18 11.12
N ASN A 112 5.99 -4.52 10.25
CA ASN A 112 6.09 -4.41 8.81
C ASN A 112 4.80 -3.87 8.19
N ASN A 113 4.88 -2.60 7.79
CA ASN A 113 4.06 -2.03 6.74
C ASN A 113 4.60 -2.45 5.35
N THR A 114 5.12 -3.68 5.21
CA THR A 114 5.51 -4.21 3.91
C THR A 114 4.21 -4.52 3.17
N ALA A 115 3.76 -3.55 2.38
CA ALA A 115 2.79 -3.73 1.30
C ALA A 115 2.91 -5.15 0.73
N PRO A 116 1.85 -5.99 0.67
CA PRO A 116 2.00 -7.35 0.17
C PRO A 116 2.55 -7.32 -1.25
N LEU A 117 3.84 -7.68 -1.40
CA LEU A 117 4.52 -7.73 -2.69
C LEU A 117 4.14 -9.02 -3.41
N GLN A 118 3.79 -8.88 -4.68
CA GLN A 118 3.39 -9.97 -5.55
C GLN A 118 4.32 -10.00 -6.76
N HIS A 119 4.93 -11.16 -6.99
CA HIS A 119 5.63 -11.44 -8.25
C HIS A 119 4.60 -11.91 -9.28
N LEU A 120 4.37 -11.12 -10.32
CA LEU A 120 3.35 -11.41 -11.34
C LEU A 120 3.92 -12.25 -12.47
N ARG A 121 5.12 -11.90 -12.93
CA ARG A 121 5.92 -12.57 -13.97
C ARG A 121 7.36 -12.08 -13.90
N PRO A 122 8.32 -12.74 -14.57
CA PRO A 122 9.70 -12.26 -14.61
C PRO A 122 9.81 -10.78 -14.99
N GLY A 123 10.42 -9.98 -14.12
CA GLY A 123 10.58 -8.54 -14.29
C GLY A 123 9.31 -7.73 -14.04
N MET A 124 8.29 -8.29 -13.35
CA MET A 124 7.05 -7.59 -13.02
C MET A 124 6.61 -7.86 -11.59
N VAL A 125 6.55 -6.80 -10.78
CA VAL A 125 6.24 -6.84 -9.35
C VAL A 125 5.13 -5.83 -9.03
N LEU A 126 4.19 -6.24 -8.19
CA LEU A 126 3.10 -5.41 -7.68
C LEU A 126 3.26 -5.24 -6.17
N LEU A 127 3.33 -3.99 -5.71
CA LEU A 127 3.41 -3.61 -4.31
C LEU A 127 2.04 -3.06 -3.89
N LYS A 128 1.23 -3.89 -3.22
CA LYS A 128 -0.14 -3.51 -2.83
C LYS A 128 -0.12 -2.54 -1.65
N LYS A 129 -0.82 -1.41 -1.75
CA LYS A 129 -0.89 -0.38 -0.68
C LYS A 129 0.48 0.14 -0.23
N PHE A 130 1.43 0.22 -1.15
CA PHE A 130 2.78 0.74 -0.90
C PHE A 130 2.78 2.22 -0.54
N LEU A 131 2.02 3.05 -1.26
CA LEU A 131 1.96 4.48 -1.00
C LEU A 131 1.14 4.73 0.28
N LYS A 132 1.74 5.41 1.26
CA LYS A 132 1.07 5.69 2.53
C LYS A 132 -0.03 6.72 2.34
N ALA A 133 -0.95 6.78 3.29
CA ALA A 133 -2.10 7.69 3.20
C ALA A 133 -1.70 9.17 3.04
N ASN A 134 -0.64 9.61 3.73
CA ASN A 134 -0.13 10.97 3.59
C ASN A 134 0.53 11.20 2.23
N ASP A 135 1.33 10.25 1.75
CA ASP A 135 1.98 10.33 0.43
C ASP A 135 0.94 10.40 -0.68
N GLN A 136 -0.14 9.61 -0.60
CA GLN A 136 -1.25 9.66 -1.56
C GLN A 136 -1.91 11.05 -1.60
N VAL A 137 -2.17 11.66 -0.44
CA VAL A 137 -2.74 13.02 -0.36
C VAL A 137 -1.77 14.05 -0.94
N GLU A 138 -0.49 13.94 -0.65
CA GLU A 138 0.54 14.84 -1.14
C GLU A 138 0.72 14.75 -2.66
N ILE A 139 0.77 13.54 -3.21
CA ILE A 139 0.80 13.28 -4.66
C ILE A 139 -0.39 13.98 -5.34
N PHE A 140 -1.59 13.80 -4.81
CA PHE A 140 -2.78 14.45 -5.37
C PHE A 140 -2.70 15.96 -5.34
N LYS A 141 -2.31 16.56 -4.21
CA LYS A 141 -2.17 18.01 -4.08
C LYS A 141 -1.13 18.56 -5.04
N LEU A 142 0.00 17.87 -5.20
CA LEU A 142 1.03 18.25 -6.16
C LEU A 142 0.53 18.17 -7.60
N CYS A 143 -0.11 17.06 -8.00
CA CYS A 143 -0.68 16.93 -9.34
C CYS A 143 -1.76 17.99 -9.61
N HIS A 144 -2.61 18.30 -8.63
CA HIS A 144 -3.61 19.36 -8.74
C HIS A 144 -2.97 20.74 -8.94
N ASN A 145 -1.95 21.07 -8.12
CA ASN A 145 -1.22 22.34 -8.23
C ASN A 145 -0.45 22.47 -9.55
N LEU A 146 -0.03 21.35 -10.15
CA LEU A 146 0.60 21.29 -11.46
C LEU A 146 -0.41 21.41 -12.63
N GLY A 147 -1.70 21.52 -12.33
CA GLY A 147 -2.77 21.72 -13.32
C GLY A 147 -3.31 20.46 -13.96
N VAL A 148 -3.09 19.28 -13.35
CA VAL A 148 -3.66 18.02 -13.85
C VAL A 148 -5.19 18.04 -13.68
N ASN A 149 -5.90 18.12 -14.80
CA ASN A 149 -7.36 18.12 -14.87
C ASN A 149 -7.87 16.95 -15.75
N ALA A 150 -9.16 16.65 -15.66
CA ALA A 150 -9.80 15.42 -16.17
C ALA A 150 -9.81 15.16 -17.69
N ARG A 151 -8.92 15.77 -18.47
CA ARG A 151 -8.84 15.59 -19.93
C ARG A 151 -7.42 15.69 -20.50
N GLU A 152 -6.40 15.87 -19.67
CA GLU A 152 -5.05 16.19 -20.14
C GLU A 152 -4.00 15.27 -19.51
N CYS A 153 -3.13 14.74 -20.37
CA CYS A 153 -1.94 14.01 -19.97
C CYS A 153 -0.83 15.05 -19.72
N LEU A 154 -0.30 15.11 -18.50
CA LEU A 154 0.81 15.99 -18.14
C LEU A 154 2.12 15.20 -18.13
N CYS A 155 3.19 15.77 -18.67
CA CYS A 155 4.53 15.19 -18.57
C CYS A 155 5.39 16.07 -17.66
N LEU A 156 6.07 15.44 -16.70
CA LEU A 156 7.06 16.05 -15.81
C LEU A 156 8.45 15.51 -16.17
N GLY A 157 9.49 16.32 -15.99
CA GLY A 157 10.87 15.92 -16.28
C GLY A 157 11.22 16.16 -17.75
N LYS A 158 11.44 15.14 -18.58
CA LYS A 158 11.65 15.24 -20.03
C LYS A 158 10.35 15.01 -20.80
N LYS A 159 10.14 15.76 -21.90
CA LYS A 159 8.88 15.71 -22.66
C LYS A 159 8.84 14.52 -23.63
N CYS A 160 7.77 13.73 -23.58
CA CYS A 160 7.25 12.95 -24.70
C CYS A 160 6.28 13.82 -25.53
N ASN A 161 6.64 14.20 -26.76
CA ASN A 161 5.75 14.96 -27.64
C ASN A 161 4.89 14.00 -28.47
N GLN A 162 3.60 13.92 -28.14
CA GLN A 162 2.63 12.97 -28.76
C GLN A 162 2.37 13.19 -30.26
N TYR A 163 2.90 14.25 -30.87
CA TYR A 163 2.72 14.56 -32.30
C TYR A 163 4.01 14.48 -33.13
N SER A 164 5.21 14.46 -32.52
CA SER A 164 6.45 14.61 -33.27
C SER A 164 7.50 13.53 -33.03
N ASN A 165 7.27 12.55 -32.14
CA ASN A 165 8.30 11.58 -31.75
C ASN A 165 9.64 12.26 -31.36
N SER A 166 9.60 13.52 -30.91
CA SER A 166 10.78 14.29 -30.56
C SER A 166 10.66 14.94 -29.19
N TYR A 167 11.74 14.81 -28.43
CA TYR A 167 11.91 15.34 -27.09
C TYR A 167 12.26 16.83 -27.18
N GLY A 168 11.66 17.67 -26.34
CA GLY A 168 11.94 19.11 -26.32
C GLY A 168 11.60 19.75 -24.98
N ASP A 169 12.39 20.76 -24.60
CA ASP A 169 12.52 21.25 -23.23
C ASP A 169 11.46 22.29 -22.77
N MET A 170 10.41 22.59 -23.57
CA MET A 170 9.50 23.71 -23.29
C MET A 170 8.02 23.45 -23.58
N ARG A 171 7.13 23.97 -22.70
CA ARG A 171 5.67 24.06 -22.91
C ARG A 171 5.34 25.21 -23.90
N PRO A 172 4.48 25.00 -24.92
CA PRO A 172 4.22 26.00 -25.97
C PRO A 172 3.59 27.32 -25.51
N PHE A 173 2.93 27.33 -24.34
CA PHE A 173 2.15 28.48 -23.86
C PHE A 173 2.90 29.33 -22.82
N ASP A 174 3.77 28.73 -21.99
CA ASP A 174 4.46 29.43 -20.89
C ASP A 174 5.96 29.12 -20.78
N GLY A 175 6.52 28.25 -21.63
CA GLY A 175 7.97 28.00 -21.71
C GLY A 175 8.58 27.25 -20.51
N ALA A 176 7.84 26.99 -19.44
CA ALA A 176 8.36 26.29 -18.26
C ALA A 176 8.10 24.77 -18.36
N GLN A 177 9.02 23.92 -17.88
CA GLN A 177 8.76 22.49 -17.70
C GLN A 177 8.82 22.16 -16.21
N PRO A 178 7.75 21.62 -15.59
CA PRO A 178 7.83 21.20 -14.21
C PRO A 178 8.76 19.98 -14.11
N ASP A 179 9.81 20.11 -13.28
CA ASP A 179 10.66 18.98 -12.91
C ASP A 179 9.82 17.95 -12.12
N ILE A 180 10.30 16.72 -12.07
CA ILE A 180 9.67 15.67 -11.24
C ILE A 180 9.90 16.06 -9.77
N PRO A 181 8.82 16.21 -8.96
CA PRO A 181 8.96 16.48 -7.53
C PRO A 181 9.87 15.45 -6.84
N GLU A 182 10.76 15.91 -5.95
CA GLU A 182 11.71 15.04 -5.25
C GLU A 182 11.03 13.93 -4.45
N ILE A 183 9.85 14.21 -3.88
CA ILE A 183 9.06 13.17 -3.21
C ILE A 183 8.66 12.04 -4.17
N PHE A 184 8.36 12.33 -5.44
CA PHE A 184 8.03 11.29 -6.41
C PHE A 184 9.27 10.45 -6.74
N LYS A 185 10.44 11.09 -6.95
CA LYS A 185 11.70 10.39 -7.20
C LYS A 185 12.03 9.45 -6.04
N LYS A 186 11.91 9.92 -4.80
CA LYS A 186 12.12 9.12 -3.60
C LYS A 186 11.18 7.93 -3.50
N LEU A 187 9.88 8.13 -3.74
CA LEU A 187 8.91 7.02 -3.70
C LEU A 187 9.18 5.95 -4.78
N VAL A 188 9.75 6.34 -5.92
CA VAL A 188 10.19 5.41 -6.96
C VAL A 188 11.42 4.61 -6.49
N GLU A 189 12.39 5.28 -5.89
CA GLU A 189 13.59 4.65 -5.31
C GLU A 189 13.20 3.63 -4.23
N ASP A 190 12.37 4.04 -3.26
CA ASP A 190 11.87 3.18 -2.19
C ASP A 190 11.13 1.94 -2.74
N ALA A 191 10.35 2.11 -3.82
CA ALA A 191 9.59 1.01 -4.43
C ALA A 191 10.49 -0.01 -5.15
N ILE A 192 11.58 0.46 -5.76
CA ILE A 192 12.57 -0.40 -6.40
C ILE A 192 13.37 -1.17 -5.36
N GLU A 193 13.84 -0.49 -4.31
CA GLU A 193 14.58 -1.11 -3.20
C GLU A 193 13.73 -2.21 -2.55
N ALA A 194 12.47 -1.93 -2.20
CA ALA A 194 11.55 -2.93 -1.66
C ALA A 194 11.32 -4.12 -2.61
N SER A 195 11.33 -3.87 -3.92
CA SER A 195 11.21 -4.93 -4.93
C SER A 195 12.47 -5.79 -5.03
N HIS A 196 13.65 -5.19 -4.91
CA HIS A 196 14.92 -5.92 -4.87
C HIS A 196 14.98 -6.83 -3.66
N GLU A 197 14.72 -6.31 -2.45
CA GLU A 197 14.70 -7.11 -1.23
C GLU A 197 13.75 -8.32 -1.35
N PHE A 198 12.55 -8.10 -1.90
CA PHE A 198 11.57 -9.15 -2.14
C PHE A 198 12.04 -10.21 -3.15
N LEU A 199 12.67 -9.80 -4.25
CA LEU A 199 13.19 -10.72 -5.27
C LEU A 199 14.38 -11.53 -4.75
N GLU A 200 15.27 -10.92 -3.98
CA GLU A 200 16.43 -11.58 -3.37
C GLU A 200 16.02 -12.68 -2.40
N GLN A 201 15.04 -12.41 -1.53
CA GLN A 201 14.48 -13.40 -0.62
C GLN A 201 13.89 -14.62 -1.35
N ARG A 202 13.42 -14.42 -2.59
CA ARG A 202 12.70 -15.45 -3.34
C ARG A 202 13.60 -16.33 -4.20
N ARG A 203 14.75 -15.83 -4.68
CA ARG A 203 15.60 -16.53 -5.67
C ARG A 203 17.11 -16.51 -5.41
N GLY A 204 17.57 -15.89 -4.32
CA GLY A 204 19.00 -15.65 -4.07
C GLY A 204 19.51 -14.41 -4.82
N THR A 205 20.53 -13.76 -4.26
CA THR A 205 21.01 -12.40 -4.57
C THR A 205 21.40 -12.13 -6.03
N SER A 206 21.74 -13.14 -6.83
CA SER A 206 22.32 -12.92 -8.17
C SER A 206 21.32 -12.56 -9.27
N ASN A 207 20.00 -12.58 -9.01
CA ASN A 207 18.99 -12.40 -10.06
C ASN A 207 18.11 -11.14 -9.91
N ALA A 208 18.06 -10.48 -8.75
CA ALA A 208 17.13 -9.38 -8.51
C ALA A 208 17.43 -8.15 -9.39
N LEU A 209 18.70 -7.73 -9.46
CA LEU A 209 19.14 -6.60 -10.30
C LEU A 209 19.05 -6.87 -11.80
N VAL A 210 19.12 -8.14 -12.21
CA VAL A 210 18.91 -8.57 -13.60
C VAL A 210 17.43 -8.52 -13.95
N GLU A 211 16.58 -8.90 -13.00
CA GLU A 211 15.14 -8.96 -13.18
C GLU A 211 14.48 -7.57 -13.12
N LEU A 212 14.98 -6.68 -12.25
CA LEU A 212 14.58 -5.28 -12.17
C LEU A 212 15.84 -4.40 -12.01
N PRO A 213 16.34 -3.78 -13.09
CA PRO A 213 17.45 -2.83 -13.00
C PRO A 213 17.08 -1.63 -12.10
N PRO A 214 18.05 -1.01 -11.42
CA PRO A 214 17.79 0.26 -10.72
C PRO A 214 17.36 1.34 -11.71
N MET A 215 16.61 2.34 -11.24
CA MET A 215 16.22 3.48 -12.06
C MET A 215 16.32 4.80 -11.31
N SER A 216 16.62 5.86 -12.04
CA SER A 216 16.50 7.24 -11.61
C SER A 216 15.58 7.96 -12.60
N PRO A 217 14.30 8.17 -12.26
CA PRO A 217 13.33 8.68 -13.22
C PRO A 217 13.64 10.13 -13.60
N ASP A 218 13.67 10.38 -14.90
CA ASP A 218 13.74 11.72 -15.49
C ASP A 218 12.55 12.02 -16.41
N MET A 219 11.60 11.09 -16.50
CA MET A 219 10.32 11.28 -17.18
C MET A 219 9.18 10.73 -16.31
N CYS A 220 8.12 11.51 -16.13
CA CYS A 220 6.88 11.07 -15.50
C CYS A 220 5.68 11.50 -16.34
N THR A 221 4.81 10.56 -16.67
CA THR A 221 3.52 10.82 -17.32
C THR A 221 2.42 10.75 -16.28
N VAL A 222 1.67 11.83 -16.11
CA VAL A 222 0.53 11.93 -15.20
C VAL A 222 -0.76 11.95 -16.00
N ARG A 223 -1.71 11.10 -15.63
CA ARG A 223 -3.02 10.99 -16.28
C ARG A 223 -4.12 10.88 -15.23
N PHE A 224 -5.21 11.61 -15.44
CA PHE A 224 -6.43 11.48 -14.65
C PHE A 224 -7.58 11.03 -15.55
N ASP A 225 -8.11 9.84 -15.30
CA ASP A 225 -9.18 9.22 -16.07
C ASP A 225 -10.45 9.10 -15.21
N THR A 226 -11.58 9.65 -15.66
CA THR A 226 -12.88 9.49 -14.97
C THR A 226 -13.70 8.33 -15.51
N ILE A 227 -13.47 7.96 -16.78
CA ILE A 227 -14.07 6.83 -17.48
C ILE A 227 -13.05 6.28 -18.49
N ILE A 228 -13.20 5.00 -18.84
CA ILE A 228 -12.45 4.39 -19.95
C ILE A 228 -13.46 4.12 -21.07
N PRO A 229 -13.54 4.99 -22.09
CA PRO A 229 -14.51 4.81 -23.16
C PRO A 229 -14.14 3.65 -24.10
N THR A 230 -12.83 3.38 -24.25
CA THR A 230 -12.31 2.32 -25.12
C THR A 230 -11.05 1.72 -24.50
N ILE A 231 -10.94 0.40 -24.51
CA ILE A 231 -9.71 -0.30 -24.11
C ILE A 231 -8.63 -0.02 -25.17
N VAL A 232 -7.54 0.62 -24.76
CA VAL A 232 -6.40 0.90 -25.64
C VAL A 232 -5.18 0.15 -25.11
N LEU A 233 -4.71 -0.82 -25.88
CA LEU A 233 -3.43 -1.48 -25.63
C LEU A 233 -2.30 -0.48 -25.89
N ARG A 234 -1.44 -0.30 -24.89
CA ARG A 234 -0.27 0.56 -24.90
C ARG A 234 0.98 -0.29 -24.71
N GLN A 235 2.08 0.16 -25.30
CA GLN A 235 3.41 -0.36 -25.03
C GLN A 235 4.30 0.86 -24.81
N ASP A 236 5.11 0.86 -23.76
CA ASP A 236 5.93 2.01 -23.39
C ASP A 236 7.22 2.04 -24.23
N THR A 237 7.08 2.34 -25.52
CA THR A 237 8.19 2.45 -26.48
C THR A 237 8.73 3.87 -26.65
N ASP A 238 8.19 4.83 -25.92
CA ASP A 238 8.49 6.27 -25.93
C ASP A 238 9.77 6.65 -25.17
N VAL A 239 10.77 5.77 -25.17
CA VAL A 239 12.11 6.02 -24.60
C VAL A 239 13.19 5.66 -25.62
N THR A 240 14.45 6.06 -25.41
CA THR A 240 15.53 5.76 -26.37
C THR A 240 15.70 4.26 -26.61
N GLU A 241 16.22 3.90 -27.80
CA GLU A 241 16.64 2.53 -28.08
C GLU A 241 17.62 2.02 -27.03
N THR A 242 18.49 2.88 -26.49
CA THR A 242 19.42 2.55 -25.40
C THR A 242 18.70 2.22 -24.09
N SER A 243 17.69 2.98 -23.69
CA SER A 243 16.87 2.66 -22.50
C SER A 243 16.08 1.35 -22.71
N LEU A 244 15.55 1.12 -23.92
CA LEU A 244 14.85 -0.12 -24.27
C LEU A 244 15.79 -1.33 -24.40
N ALA A 245 17.05 -1.12 -24.74
CA ALA A 245 18.09 -2.16 -24.79
C ALA A 245 18.62 -2.51 -23.40
N ARG A 246 18.65 -1.52 -22.49
CA ARG A 246 19.01 -1.70 -21.08
C ARG A 246 17.86 -2.21 -20.23
N GLU A 247 16.67 -2.34 -20.82
CA GLU A 247 15.57 -3.04 -20.16
C GLU A 247 15.13 -2.37 -18.84
N LEU A 248 15.39 -1.06 -18.70
CA LEU A 248 15.11 -0.27 -17.49
C LEU A 248 13.63 -0.27 -17.12
N PRO A 249 13.27 -0.36 -15.83
CA PRO A 249 11.88 -0.54 -15.42
C PRO A 249 11.00 0.68 -15.70
N VAL A 250 9.70 0.41 -15.82
CA VAL A 250 8.61 1.37 -15.69
C VAL A 250 8.03 1.21 -14.29
N VAL A 251 7.82 2.32 -13.59
CA VAL A 251 7.17 2.34 -12.27
C VAL A 251 5.88 3.14 -12.39
N SER A 252 4.76 2.57 -11.94
CA SER A 252 3.43 3.16 -12.12
C SER A 252 2.67 3.22 -10.79
N PHE A 253 2.29 4.42 -10.37
CA PHE A 253 1.51 4.68 -9.16
C PHE A 253 0.01 4.76 -9.49
N TRP A 254 -0.82 4.15 -8.65
CA TRP A 254 -2.27 4.07 -8.82
C TRP A 254 -2.97 4.70 -7.63
N LEU A 255 -3.76 5.75 -7.87
CA LEU A 255 -4.47 6.47 -6.81
C LEU A 255 -5.92 6.79 -7.22
N GLY A 256 -6.84 6.76 -6.27
CA GLY A 256 -8.27 7.00 -6.51
C GLY A 256 -9.05 5.72 -6.79
N ASP A 257 -9.95 5.77 -7.77
CA ASP A 257 -10.79 4.61 -8.13
C ASP A 257 -9.94 3.44 -8.65
N SER A 258 -10.32 2.23 -8.23
CA SER A 258 -9.66 0.98 -8.60
C SER A 258 -9.86 0.69 -10.08
N ALA A 259 -8.91 0.02 -10.70
CA ALA A 259 -8.94 -0.28 -12.13
C ALA A 259 -8.48 -1.70 -12.45
N GLU A 260 -9.07 -2.28 -13.48
CA GLU A 260 -8.64 -3.58 -14.04
C GLU A 260 -7.53 -3.33 -15.07
N PHE A 261 -6.34 -3.89 -14.79
CA PHE A 261 -5.18 -3.81 -15.65
C PHE A 261 -4.95 -5.14 -16.38
N LEU A 262 -4.82 -5.06 -17.70
CA LEU A 262 -4.61 -6.19 -18.60
C LEU A 262 -3.16 -6.23 -19.08
N TYR A 263 -2.59 -7.43 -19.13
CA TYR A 263 -1.27 -7.69 -19.70
C TYR A 263 -1.17 -9.13 -20.27
N PRO A 264 -0.30 -9.41 -21.24
CA PRO A 264 -0.10 -10.75 -21.79
C PRO A 264 0.27 -11.78 -20.73
N GLY A 265 -0.44 -12.91 -20.74
CA GLY A 265 -0.05 -14.10 -20.00
C GLY A 265 1.27 -14.68 -20.49
N ILE A 266 1.88 -15.58 -19.69
CA ILE A 266 3.19 -16.17 -20.01
C ILE A 266 3.08 -17.34 -21.00
N ARG A 267 1.93 -18.04 -21.06
CA ARG A 267 1.84 -19.36 -21.71
C ARG A 267 0.76 -19.55 -22.78
N ASP A 268 -0.38 -18.84 -22.70
CA ASP A 268 -1.59 -19.29 -23.42
C ASP A 268 -2.24 -18.23 -24.33
N ASP A 269 -1.53 -17.16 -24.73
CA ASP A 269 -2.07 -16.01 -25.51
C ASP A 269 -3.30 -15.29 -24.90
N VAL A 270 -3.77 -15.73 -23.73
CA VAL A 270 -4.84 -15.09 -22.96
C VAL A 270 -4.24 -13.97 -22.12
N ALA A 271 -4.87 -12.79 -22.15
CA ALA A 271 -4.51 -11.67 -21.31
C ALA A 271 -4.78 -12.00 -19.82
N SER A 272 -3.75 -11.86 -19.00
CA SER A 272 -3.85 -11.84 -17.54
C SER A 272 -4.46 -10.52 -17.07
N LYS A 273 -5.13 -10.57 -15.92
CA LYS A 273 -5.83 -9.42 -15.32
C LYS A 273 -5.46 -9.26 -13.85
N ILE A 274 -5.27 -8.03 -13.42
CA ILE A 274 -5.11 -7.67 -12.01
C ILE A 274 -5.94 -6.43 -11.67
N ASP A 275 -6.41 -6.36 -10.43
CA ASP A 275 -7.03 -5.17 -9.87
C ASP A 275 -5.98 -4.30 -9.18
N LEU A 276 -5.84 -3.06 -9.67
CA LEU A 276 -4.99 -2.04 -9.08
C LEU A 276 -5.86 -1.06 -8.32
N GLU A 277 -5.54 -0.85 -7.05
CA GLU A 277 -6.30 -0.03 -6.12
C GLU A 277 -5.49 1.20 -5.71
N SER A 278 -6.16 2.18 -5.07
CA SER A 278 -5.46 3.33 -4.50
C SER A 278 -4.34 2.90 -3.55
N GLY A 279 -3.14 3.41 -3.82
CA GLY A 279 -1.91 3.15 -3.07
C GLY A 279 -1.05 2.03 -3.65
N ASP A 280 -1.49 1.34 -4.70
CA ASP A 280 -0.69 0.30 -5.33
C ASP A 280 0.41 0.88 -6.24
N VAL A 281 1.56 0.20 -6.26
CA VAL A 281 2.66 0.49 -7.19
C VAL A 281 2.94 -0.74 -8.04
N LEU A 282 2.91 -0.57 -9.35
CA LEU A 282 3.23 -1.60 -10.33
C LEU A 282 4.57 -1.29 -10.98
N ILE A 283 5.50 -2.26 -10.97
CA ILE A 283 6.81 -2.15 -11.58
C ILE A 283 6.95 -3.22 -12.66
N PHE A 284 7.36 -2.85 -13.87
CA PHE A 284 7.74 -3.80 -14.90
C PHE A 284 8.98 -3.36 -15.70
N GLY A 285 10.00 -4.21 -15.70
CA GLY A 285 11.28 -4.04 -16.39
C GLY A 285 11.73 -5.34 -17.04
N SER A 286 12.94 -5.34 -17.56
CA SER A 286 13.57 -6.50 -18.20
C SER A 286 12.66 -7.24 -19.19
N GLN A 287 12.43 -8.52 -18.97
CA GLN A 287 11.59 -9.39 -19.80
C GLN A 287 10.12 -8.93 -19.89
N SER A 288 9.69 -8.05 -18.96
CA SER A 288 8.37 -7.44 -18.96
C SER A 288 8.36 -5.99 -19.41
N ARG A 289 9.51 -5.39 -19.75
CA ARG A 289 9.62 -3.98 -20.15
C ARG A 289 8.82 -3.64 -21.41
N ARG A 290 8.63 -4.62 -22.29
CA ARG A 290 7.96 -4.49 -23.58
C ARG A 290 6.57 -5.13 -23.62
N ILE A 291 5.93 -5.37 -22.47
CA ILE A 291 4.56 -5.90 -22.49
C ILE A 291 3.59 -4.88 -23.09
N SER A 292 2.72 -5.34 -23.98
CA SER A 292 1.50 -4.60 -24.28
C SER A 292 0.61 -4.63 -23.03
N HIS A 293 -0.06 -3.55 -22.69
CA HIS A 293 -0.92 -3.52 -21.52
C HIS A 293 -2.08 -2.53 -21.71
N ALA A 294 -3.18 -2.71 -20.99
CA ALA A 294 -4.31 -1.79 -21.06
C ALA A 294 -4.97 -1.66 -19.70
N VAL A 295 -5.67 -0.54 -19.50
CA VAL A 295 -6.66 -0.44 -18.44
C VAL A 295 -8.01 -0.70 -19.09
N SER A 296 -8.72 -1.74 -18.66
CA SER A 296 -9.96 -2.18 -19.29
C SER A 296 -11.20 -1.54 -18.69
N SER A 297 -11.16 -1.24 -17.39
CA SER A 297 -12.25 -0.61 -16.67
C SER A 297 -11.75 0.13 -15.43
N ILE A 298 -12.49 1.18 -15.05
CA ILE A 298 -12.37 1.85 -13.75
C ILE A 298 -13.63 1.50 -12.97
N LYS A 299 -13.47 1.08 -11.72
CA LYS A 299 -14.57 0.76 -10.80
C LYS A 299 -14.93 2.04 -10.04
N PRO A 300 -16.01 2.74 -10.43
CA PRO A 300 -16.31 4.05 -9.87
C PRO A 300 -16.62 3.97 -8.38
N ARG A 301 -16.26 5.02 -7.63
CA ARG A 301 -16.53 5.15 -6.18
C ARG A 301 -15.87 4.07 -5.33
N THR A 302 -14.69 3.61 -5.74
CA THR A 302 -13.85 2.71 -4.96
C THR A 302 -12.63 3.40 -4.36
N ALA A 303 -12.42 4.69 -4.68
CA ALA A 303 -11.46 5.54 -4.00
C ALA A 303 -11.69 5.53 -2.47
N PRO A 304 -10.62 5.47 -1.64
CA PRO A 304 -10.77 5.52 -0.20
C PRO A 304 -11.42 6.84 0.26
N MET A 305 -12.42 6.77 1.15
CA MET A 305 -13.14 7.97 1.63
C MET A 305 -12.19 9.02 2.23
N TRP A 306 -11.22 8.59 3.03
CA TRP A 306 -10.23 9.50 3.63
C TRP A 306 -9.38 10.26 2.60
N LEU A 307 -9.23 9.71 1.39
CA LEU A 307 -8.50 10.35 0.31
C LEU A 307 -9.38 11.40 -0.34
N VAL A 308 -10.62 11.02 -0.68
CA VAL A 308 -11.64 11.91 -1.24
C VAL A 308 -11.87 13.13 -0.34
N ASP A 309 -12.05 12.92 0.96
CA ASP A 309 -12.31 13.98 1.95
C ASP A 309 -11.15 14.97 2.10
N LYS A 310 -9.91 14.54 1.83
CA LYS A 310 -8.70 15.37 2.01
C LYS A 310 -8.21 16.06 0.75
N THR A 311 -8.66 15.61 -0.42
CA THR A 311 -8.20 16.11 -1.72
C THR A 311 -9.33 16.67 -2.58
N ASP A 312 -10.58 16.66 -2.09
CA ASP A 312 -11.79 17.01 -2.85
C ASP A 312 -11.86 16.25 -4.18
N LEU A 313 -11.45 14.97 -4.14
CA LEU A 313 -11.26 14.17 -5.34
C LEU A 313 -12.56 14.04 -6.14
N GLN A 314 -12.54 14.43 -7.41
CA GLN A 314 -13.55 13.95 -8.35
C GLN A 314 -13.40 12.44 -8.53
N ALA A 315 -14.51 11.72 -8.69
CA ALA A 315 -14.46 10.27 -8.95
C ALA A 315 -13.62 10.00 -10.21
N GLY A 316 -12.58 9.17 -10.07
CA GLY A 316 -11.61 8.91 -11.13
C GLY A 316 -10.32 8.26 -10.62
N LEU A 317 -9.49 7.87 -11.58
CA LEU A 317 -8.20 7.24 -11.41
C LEU A 317 -7.09 8.23 -11.77
N LEU A 318 -6.19 8.50 -10.83
CA LEU A 318 -4.92 9.18 -11.08
C LEU A 318 -3.82 8.13 -11.26
N ASN A 319 -3.13 8.19 -12.39
CA ASN A 319 -1.99 7.34 -12.71
C ASN A 319 -0.74 8.19 -12.97
N LEU A 320 0.37 7.88 -12.29
CA LEU A 320 1.68 8.46 -12.55
C LEU A 320 2.61 7.36 -13.02
N THR A 321 3.19 7.50 -14.21
CA THR A 321 4.07 6.50 -14.82
C THR A 321 5.46 7.08 -15.04
N PHE A 322 6.43 6.56 -14.30
CA PHE A 322 7.82 6.99 -14.26
C PHE A 322 8.69 6.12 -15.17
N ARG A 323 9.61 6.78 -15.87
CA ARG A 323 10.52 6.21 -16.85
C ARG A 323 11.88 6.92 -16.75
N GLN A 324 12.93 6.22 -17.18
CA GLN A 324 14.28 6.79 -17.30
C GLN A 324 14.74 6.83 -18.75
N TYR A 325 15.18 8.00 -19.17
CA TYR A 325 15.79 8.30 -20.45
C TYR A 325 17.32 8.27 -20.30
N TYR A 326 17.99 7.45 -21.10
CA TYR A 326 19.45 7.42 -21.15
C TYR A 326 19.95 8.33 -22.28
N HIS A 327 20.76 9.33 -21.93
CA HIS A 327 21.54 10.08 -22.93
C HIS A 327 22.70 9.22 -23.43
N VAL A 328 22.84 9.14 -24.75
CA VAL A 328 24.07 8.71 -25.41
C VAL A 328 24.98 9.92 -25.52
#